data_AF-A0A2K5X1Z3-F1
#
_entry.id   AF-A0A2K5X1Z3-F1
#
_cell.length_a   1.000
_cell.length_b   1.000
_cell.length_c   1.000
_cell.angle_alpha   90.00
_cell.angle_beta   90.00
_cell.angle_gamma   90.00
#
_symmetry.space_group_name_H-M   'P 1'
#
loop_
_entity.id
_entity.type
_entity.pdbx_description
1 polymer ?
#
loop_
_entity_poly.entity_id
_entity_poly.type
_entity_poly.pdbx_seq_one_letter_code
_entity_poly.pdbx_strand_id
1 'polypeptide(L)'
;MADTFLEHMCRLDIDSPPATARNTGIICTIGPASRSVETLKEMIKSGMNVARLNFSHGTHEYHAETIKNVRTATEGFASDPILYRPVALVELKKGATLKITLDNAYMEKCDENILWLDYKNICKVVEVGSKIYVDDGLISLQVKQKGADFLVTEVENGGSSGSKKGVNLPGAAVDLLAVSEKDIQDLKFGVEQDVDMVLASFILKAADVHEVRKVARYCPRAPIIAGTRNPQTARQAHLYCGIFPVLCKDPVQEAWAEDVDLRVNFAMNVGKARGFFKKGDVVIVLTGCRPGSGFTNTMRVVPVP
;
A
#
# COMPACT_ATOMS: atom_id res chain seq x y z
N MET A 1 19.95 -9.24 -27.60
CA MET A 1 19.21 -9.86 -26.47
C MET A 1 19.98 -11.09 -26.03
N ALA A 2 19.87 -11.50 -24.77
CA ALA A 2 20.55 -12.68 -24.23
C ALA A 2 19.68 -13.93 -24.38
N ASP A 3 20.30 -15.08 -24.59
CA ASP A 3 19.57 -16.34 -24.79
C ASP A 3 19.34 -17.09 -23.47
N THR A 4 20.04 -16.69 -22.40
CA THR A 4 19.89 -17.26 -21.06
C THR A 4 19.78 -16.18 -19.99
N PHE A 5 19.21 -16.53 -18.84
CA PHE A 5 19.17 -15.64 -17.67
C PHE A 5 20.58 -15.30 -17.16
N LEU A 6 21.50 -16.27 -17.19
CA LEU A 6 22.90 -16.04 -16.79
C LEU A 6 23.56 -15.02 -17.71
N GLU A 7 23.41 -15.17 -19.02
CA GLU A 7 23.96 -14.20 -19.97
C GLU A 7 23.28 -12.83 -19.87
N HIS A 8 21.99 -12.78 -19.55
CA HIS A 8 21.32 -11.52 -19.23
C HIS A 8 21.97 -10.84 -18.02
N MET A 9 22.25 -11.56 -16.94
CA MET A 9 22.95 -11.03 -15.77
C MET A 9 24.36 -10.56 -16.11
N CYS A 10 25.11 -11.32 -16.91
CA CYS A 10 26.46 -10.95 -17.33
C CYS A 10 26.49 -9.70 -18.22
N ARG A 11 25.39 -9.40 -18.92
CA ARG A 11 25.26 -8.24 -19.80
C ARG A 11 24.60 -7.03 -19.11
N LEU A 12 24.35 -7.08 -17.80
CA LEU A 12 23.90 -5.89 -17.06
C LEU A 12 25.02 -4.85 -17.06
N ASP A 13 24.67 -3.62 -17.43
CA ASP A 13 25.61 -2.51 -17.60
C ASP A 13 25.15 -1.33 -16.73
N ILE A 14 26.05 -0.87 -15.86
CA ILE A 14 25.80 0.25 -14.94
C ILE A 14 25.80 1.61 -15.66
N ASP A 15 26.43 1.69 -16.83
CA ASP A 15 26.51 2.90 -17.64
C ASP A 15 25.34 3.02 -18.63
N SER A 16 24.53 1.95 -18.78
CA SER A 16 23.32 1.97 -19.58
C SER A 16 22.19 2.73 -18.87
N PRO A 17 21.71 3.88 -19.39
CA PRO A 17 20.67 4.65 -18.74
C PRO A 17 19.32 3.91 -18.73
N PRO A 18 18.53 4.04 -17.64
CA PRO A 18 17.20 3.44 -17.57
C PRO A 18 16.18 4.23 -18.41
N ALA A 19 14.98 3.67 -18.55
CA ALA A 19 13.85 4.40 -19.09
C ALA A 19 13.42 5.53 -18.13
N THR A 20 12.88 6.63 -18.69
CA THR A 20 12.31 7.74 -17.91
C THR A 20 11.14 7.30 -17.03
N ALA A 21 10.33 6.34 -17.51
CA ALA A 21 9.18 5.83 -16.79
C ALA A 21 9.59 4.84 -15.70
N ARG A 22 9.04 5.04 -14.51
CA ARG A 22 9.18 4.11 -13.38
C ARG A 22 7.86 3.36 -13.18
N ASN A 23 7.91 2.05 -13.36
CA ASN A 23 6.70 1.21 -13.38
C ASN A 23 6.20 0.80 -11.98
N THR A 24 7.09 0.60 -11.01
CA THR A 24 6.71 0.17 -9.66
C THR A 24 5.99 1.32 -8.93
N GLY A 25 5.00 1.07 -8.07
CA GLY A 25 4.46 2.13 -7.17
C GLY A 25 5.40 2.41 -5.99
N ILE A 26 5.39 3.62 -5.42
CA ILE A 26 6.04 3.94 -4.13
C ILE A 26 4.97 4.21 -3.08
N ILE A 27 4.99 3.42 -2.01
CA ILE A 27 4.15 3.57 -0.84
C ILE A 27 5.02 4.14 0.29
N CYS A 28 4.66 5.30 0.81
CA CYS A 28 5.36 5.98 1.90
C CYS A 28 4.48 6.02 3.15
N THR A 29 5.00 5.57 4.30
CA THR A 29 4.28 5.74 5.57
C THR A 29 4.37 7.19 6.03
N ILE A 30 3.23 7.79 6.34
CA ILE A 30 3.14 9.16 6.83
C ILE A 30 3.12 9.12 8.36
N GLY A 31 3.95 9.97 8.94
CA GLY A 31 4.08 10.12 10.39
C GLY A 31 4.62 11.50 10.74
N PRO A 32 5.13 11.69 11.97
CA PRO A 32 5.57 13.01 12.45
C PRO A 32 6.58 13.72 11.53
N ALA A 33 7.49 12.99 10.90
CA ALA A 33 8.51 13.54 10.02
C ALA A 33 7.99 13.98 8.64
N SER A 34 6.82 13.52 8.23
CA SER A 34 6.32 13.62 6.85
C SER A 34 4.88 14.13 6.73
N ARG A 35 4.25 14.57 7.83
CA ARG A 35 2.82 14.97 7.83
C ARG A 35 2.54 16.41 7.41
N SER A 36 3.55 17.28 7.32
CA SER A 36 3.37 18.67 6.90
C SER A 36 3.10 18.75 5.39
N VAL A 37 2.30 19.73 4.97
CA VAL A 37 1.91 19.90 3.56
C VAL A 37 3.14 20.14 2.67
N GLU A 38 4.12 20.88 3.17
CA GLU A 38 5.36 21.21 2.46
C GLU A 38 6.18 19.94 2.18
N THR A 39 6.40 19.12 3.20
CA THR A 39 7.14 17.86 3.04
C THR A 39 6.37 16.89 2.13
N LEU A 40 5.05 16.82 2.25
CA LEU A 40 4.21 15.99 1.39
C LEU A 40 4.32 16.40 -0.09
N LYS A 41 4.38 17.70 -0.40
CA LYS A 41 4.61 18.18 -1.78
C LYS A 41 5.95 17.71 -2.33
N GLU A 42 7.01 17.78 -1.53
CA GLU A 42 8.34 17.29 -1.94
C GLU A 42 8.38 15.76 -2.09
N MET A 43 7.66 15.03 -1.22
CA MET A 43 7.51 13.57 -1.38
C MET A 43 6.78 13.20 -2.67
N ILE A 44 5.72 13.93 -3.05
CA ILE A 44 5.00 13.73 -4.33
C ILE A 44 5.94 13.98 -5.51
N LYS A 45 6.70 15.08 -5.50
CA LYS A 45 7.70 15.39 -6.53
C LYS A 45 8.78 14.32 -6.62
N SER A 46 9.21 13.79 -5.47
CA SER A 46 10.22 12.73 -5.36
C SER A 46 9.69 11.35 -5.77
N GLY A 47 8.39 11.20 -6.00
CA GLY A 47 7.80 10.01 -6.62
C GLY A 47 6.85 9.20 -5.75
N MET A 48 6.45 9.68 -4.57
CA MET A 48 5.41 9.05 -3.75
C MET A 48 4.11 8.88 -4.55
N ASN A 49 3.54 7.67 -4.52
CA ASN A 49 2.25 7.34 -5.15
C ASN A 49 1.14 7.03 -4.15
N VAL A 50 1.52 6.58 -2.95
CA VAL A 50 0.58 6.16 -1.91
C VAL A 50 1.12 6.61 -0.56
N ALA A 51 0.34 7.36 0.21
CA ALA A 51 0.59 7.80 1.57
C ALA A 51 -0.06 6.85 2.60
N ARG A 52 0.71 5.89 3.09
CA ARG A 52 0.29 4.91 4.10
C ARG A 52 0.06 5.59 5.48
N LEU A 53 -1.16 5.55 6.00
CA LEU A 53 -1.57 5.95 7.35
C LEU A 53 -1.62 4.74 8.29
N ASN A 54 -0.80 4.74 9.33
CA ASN A 54 -0.68 3.58 10.19
C ASN A 54 -1.60 3.63 11.43
N PHE A 55 -2.86 3.15 11.40
CA PHE A 55 -3.87 3.27 12.51
C PHE A 55 -3.63 2.40 13.73
N SER A 56 -2.77 1.42 13.57
CA SER A 56 -1.83 0.99 14.57
C SER A 56 -1.48 2.08 15.59
N HIS A 57 -0.99 3.23 15.16
CA HIS A 57 -0.64 4.36 16.03
C HIS A 57 -1.51 5.57 15.69
N GLY A 58 -1.62 6.54 16.59
CA GLY A 58 -2.42 7.74 16.38
C GLY A 58 -3.92 7.50 16.57
N THR A 59 -4.67 8.59 16.67
CA THR A 59 -6.12 8.60 16.80
C THR A 59 -6.78 8.90 15.45
N HIS A 60 -8.10 8.76 15.35
CA HIS A 60 -8.85 9.16 14.15
C HIS A 60 -8.64 10.63 13.81
N GLU A 61 -8.55 11.52 14.80
CA GLU A 61 -8.28 12.94 14.59
C GLU A 61 -6.89 13.17 13.98
N TYR A 62 -5.87 12.45 14.48
CA TYR A 62 -4.51 12.50 13.94
C TYR A 62 -4.47 12.08 12.48
N HIS A 63 -5.18 11.00 12.14
CA HIS A 63 -5.24 10.50 10.76
C HIS A 63 -6.10 11.38 9.87
N ALA A 64 -7.21 11.94 10.36
CA ALA A 64 -8.05 12.90 9.62
C ALA A 64 -7.24 14.14 9.21
N GLU A 65 -6.45 14.70 10.13
CA GLU A 65 -5.56 15.82 9.83
C GLU A 65 -4.50 15.43 8.80
N THR A 66 -3.95 14.22 8.92
CA THR A 66 -2.96 13.71 7.96
C THR A 66 -3.57 13.52 6.57
N ILE A 67 -4.79 12.98 6.48
CA ILE A 67 -5.56 12.84 5.22
C ILE A 67 -5.78 14.22 4.59
N LYS A 68 -6.21 15.20 5.39
CA LYS A 68 -6.41 16.57 4.95
C LYS A 68 -5.12 17.15 4.36
N ASN A 69 -3.99 16.99 5.05
CA ASN A 69 -2.70 17.51 4.58
C ASN A 69 -2.25 16.83 3.28
N VAL A 70 -2.44 15.51 3.12
CA VAL A 70 -2.14 14.78 1.88
C VAL A 70 -3.00 15.30 0.73
N ARG A 71 -4.30 15.52 0.97
CA ARG A 71 -5.22 16.09 -0.03
C ARG A 71 -4.82 17.50 -0.42
N THR A 72 -4.55 18.38 0.54
CA THR A 72 -4.07 19.75 0.29
C THR A 72 -2.74 19.77 -0.47
N ALA A 73 -1.80 18.90 -0.12
CA ALA A 73 -0.53 18.77 -0.86
C ALA A 73 -0.77 18.33 -2.31
N THR A 74 -1.66 17.36 -2.52
CA THR A 74 -2.02 16.83 -3.84
C THR A 74 -2.75 17.86 -4.71
N GLU A 75 -3.71 18.58 -4.13
CA GLU A 75 -4.45 19.66 -4.79
C GLU A 75 -3.58 20.87 -5.12
N GLY A 76 -2.47 21.07 -4.40
CA GLY A 76 -1.46 22.07 -4.74
C GLY A 76 -0.87 21.92 -6.15
N PHE A 77 -1.07 20.77 -6.80
CA PHE A 77 -0.68 20.50 -8.19
C PHE A 77 -1.86 20.49 -9.17
N ALA A 78 -3.09 20.79 -8.71
CA ALA A 78 -4.30 20.64 -9.51
C ALA A 78 -4.40 21.59 -10.71
N SER A 79 -3.66 22.71 -10.69
CA SER A 79 -3.54 23.68 -11.78
C SER A 79 -2.66 23.18 -12.94
N ASP A 80 -1.85 22.16 -12.70
CA ASP A 80 -1.02 21.53 -13.72
C ASP A 80 -1.47 20.06 -13.92
N PRO A 81 -2.36 19.79 -14.89
CA PRO A 81 -2.85 18.44 -15.16
C PRO A 81 -1.76 17.47 -15.63
N ILE A 82 -0.58 17.97 -16.02
CA ILE A 82 0.59 17.16 -16.38
C ILE A 82 1.33 16.74 -15.10
N LEU A 83 1.45 17.62 -14.10
CA LEU A 83 2.14 17.34 -12.84
C LEU A 83 1.28 16.60 -11.81
N TYR A 84 -0.05 16.78 -11.85
CA TYR A 84 -1.01 16.19 -10.92
C TYR A 84 -0.86 14.66 -10.81
N ARG A 85 -0.69 14.16 -9.59
CA ARG A 85 -0.61 12.73 -9.29
C ARG A 85 -1.56 12.40 -8.13
N PRO A 86 -2.53 11.49 -8.31
CA PRO A 86 -3.38 11.04 -7.22
C PRO A 86 -2.55 10.24 -6.20
N VAL A 87 -2.70 10.48 -4.90
CA VAL A 87 -2.01 9.71 -3.85
C VAL A 87 -3.04 8.88 -3.07
N ALA A 88 -2.84 7.56 -2.94
CA ALA A 88 -3.73 6.65 -2.18
C ALA A 88 -3.28 6.43 -0.71
N LEU A 89 -4.07 5.80 0.18
CA LEU A 89 -3.77 5.69 1.64
C LEU A 89 -3.85 4.25 2.22
N VAL A 90 -3.04 3.85 3.25
CA VAL A 90 -2.92 2.42 3.75
C VAL A 90 -2.27 2.12 5.16
N GLU A 91 -2.30 0.91 5.79
CA GLU A 91 -1.95 0.63 7.25
C GLU A 91 -1.09 -0.67 7.62
N LEU A 92 -0.42 -0.84 8.84
CA LEU A 92 0.19 -2.10 9.48
C LEU A 92 1.09 -1.97 10.83
N LYS A 93 1.23 -3.00 11.73
CA LYS A 93 2.03 -2.96 13.05
C LYS A 93 2.80 -4.21 13.59
N LYS A 94 3.85 -4.04 14.47
CA LYS A 94 4.33 -5.02 15.55
C LYS A 94 5.45 -4.62 16.61
N GLY A 95 5.73 -5.51 17.63
CA GLY A 95 6.80 -5.56 18.70
C GLY A 95 6.89 -6.40 20.12
N ALA A 96 8.02 -6.41 21.01
CA ALA A 96 8.88 -7.25 22.08
C ALA A 96 8.60 -7.85 23.55
N THR A 97 9.36 -8.89 24.04
CA THR A 97 8.97 -9.99 24.99
C THR A 97 9.51 -10.08 26.48
N LEU A 98 8.80 -10.84 27.36
CA LEU A 98 8.68 -10.68 28.82
C LEU A 98 7.83 -11.76 29.57
N LYS A 99 7.68 -11.71 30.91
CA LYS A 99 6.61 -12.45 31.64
C LYS A 99 5.25 -11.97 31.18
N ILE A 100 4.53 -12.82 30.47
CA ILE A 100 3.25 -12.44 29.89
C ILE A 100 2.16 -12.61 30.93
N THR A 101 1.47 -11.51 31.26
CA THR A 101 0.27 -11.50 32.09
C THR A 101 -0.94 -11.05 31.28
N LEU A 102 -2.10 -11.59 31.62
CA LEU A 102 -3.39 -11.17 31.07
C LEU A 102 -4.15 -10.22 32.02
N ASP A 103 -3.63 -9.98 33.22
CA ASP A 103 -4.25 -9.15 34.25
C ASP A 103 -4.20 -7.66 33.86
N ASN A 104 -5.37 -7.06 33.66
CA ASN A 104 -5.52 -5.66 33.27
C ASN A 104 -4.94 -4.67 34.30
N ALA A 105 -4.67 -5.10 35.54
CA ALA A 105 -3.95 -4.29 36.52
C ALA A 105 -2.54 -3.87 36.05
N TYR A 106 -1.96 -4.61 35.09
CA TYR A 106 -0.62 -4.38 34.53
C TYR A 106 -0.64 -3.73 33.13
N MET A 107 -1.80 -3.36 32.60
CA MET A 107 -1.95 -2.82 31.24
C MET A 107 -1.06 -1.60 30.95
N GLU A 108 -0.84 -0.74 31.96
CA GLU A 108 0.05 0.43 31.88
C GLU A 108 1.30 0.30 32.77
N LYS A 109 1.56 -0.89 33.31
CA LYS A 109 2.64 -1.16 34.27
C LYS A 109 3.57 -2.28 33.77
N CYS A 110 3.86 -2.26 32.48
CA CYS A 110 4.86 -3.16 31.90
C CYS A 110 6.27 -2.64 32.20
N ASP A 111 7.14 -3.52 32.68
CA ASP A 111 8.56 -3.25 32.96
C ASP A 111 9.43 -4.36 32.34
N GLU A 112 10.67 -4.53 32.78
CA GLU A 112 11.54 -5.63 32.35
C GLU A 112 11.14 -7.01 32.92
N ASN A 113 10.25 -7.05 33.91
CA ASN A 113 9.85 -8.25 34.63
C ASN A 113 8.44 -8.74 34.24
N ILE A 114 7.52 -7.86 33.86
CA ILE A 114 6.10 -8.14 33.55
C ILE A 114 5.65 -7.40 32.28
N LEU A 115 5.11 -8.14 31.31
CA LEU A 115 4.46 -7.63 30.09
C LEU A 115 3.03 -8.08 30.09
N TRP A 116 2.15 -7.09 30.09
CA TRP A 116 0.77 -7.33 29.78
C TRP A 116 0.56 -7.52 28.28
N LEU A 117 -0.26 -8.51 27.92
CA LEU A 117 -0.74 -8.71 26.55
C LEU A 117 -2.28 -8.62 26.49
N ASP A 118 -2.77 -8.11 25.37
CA ASP A 118 -4.21 -7.98 25.08
C ASP A 118 -4.83 -9.28 24.55
N TYR A 119 -4.04 -10.22 24.03
CA TYR A 119 -4.51 -11.51 23.54
C TYR A 119 -4.82 -12.51 24.67
N LYS A 120 -6.05 -12.48 25.17
CA LYS A 120 -6.52 -13.29 26.30
C LYS A 120 -6.46 -14.81 26.09
N ASN A 121 -6.45 -15.28 24.85
CA ASN A 121 -6.41 -16.71 24.56
C ASN A 121 -5.00 -17.28 24.37
N ILE A 122 -3.95 -16.47 24.61
CA ILE A 122 -2.55 -16.86 24.37
C ILE A 122 -2.17 -18.16 25.08
N CYS A 123 -2.58 -18.33 26.34
CA CYS A 123 -2.26 -19.54 27.11
C CYS A 123 -2.85 -20.82 26.50
N LYS A 124 -3.92 -20.75 25.68
CA LYS A 124 -4.49 -21.94 25.03
C LYS A 124 -3.77 -22.33 23.75
N VAL A 125 -3.17 -21.37 23.06
CA VAL A 125 -2.60 -21.59 21.72
C VAL A 125 -1.09 -21.80 21.73
N VAL A 126 -0.42 -21.51 22.86
CA VAL A 126 1.01 -21.77 23.05
C VAL A 126 1.25 -22.88 24.07
N GLU A 127 2.31 -23.65 23.84
CA GLU A 127 2.78 -24.72 24.73
C GLU A 127 4.17 -24.46 25.28
N VAL A 128 4.56 -25.18 26.33
CA VAL A 128 5.93 -25.14 26.86
C VAL A 128 6.91 -25.50 25.74
N GLY A 129 7.95 -24.69 25.57
CA GLY A 129 8.90 -24.76 24.46
C GLY A 129 8.54 -23.90 23.24
N SER A 130 7.33 -23.35 23.17
CA SER A 130 6.91 -22.45 22.08
C SER A 130 7.71 -21.16 22.09
N LYS A 131 7.94 -20.60 20.90
CA LYS A 131 8.62 -19.31 20.73
C LYS A 131 7.63 -18.16 20.61
N ILE A 132 7.91 -17.09 21.33
CA ILE A 132 7.14 -15.85 21.31
C ILE A 132 8.07 -14.74 20.82
N TYR A 133 7.73 -14.11 19.70
CA TYR A 133 8.58 -13.14 19.00
C TYR A 133 7.96 -11.78 18.99
N VAL A 134 8.66 -10.80 19.52
CA VAL A 134 8.09 -9.54 19.89
C VAL A 134 9.25 -8.58 19.42
N ASP A 135 8.92 -7.52 18.69
CA ASP A 135 9.67 -6.35 18.10
C ASP A 135 10.00 -6.61 16.68
N ASP A 136 8.95 -6.89 15.90
CA ASP A 136 9.10 -7.45 14.56
C ASP A 136 10.01 -8.70 14.59
N GLY A 137 10.00 -9.41 15.73
CA GLY A 137 10.84 -10.58 15.99
C GLY A 137 12.27 -10.30 16.47
N LEU A 138 12.63 -9.05 16.80
CA LEU A 138 13.94 -8.71 17.37
C LEU A 138 14.17 -9.36 18.74
N ILE A 139 13.16 -9.36 19.62
CA ILE A 139 13.20 -10.07 20.90
C ILE A 139 12.46 -11.40 20.77
N SER A 140 13.07 -12.46 21.26
CA SER A 140 12.51 -13.81 21.25
C SER A 140 12.50 -14.40 22.65
N LEU A 141 11.37 -14.99 23.04
CA LEU A 141 11.28 -15.81 24.24
C LEU A 141 10.99 -17.24 23.89
N GLN A 142 11.37 -18.09 24.82
CA GLN A 142 10.88 -19.44 24.93
C GLN A 142 9.99 -19.60 26.17
N VAL A 143 8.80 -20.17 26.00
CA VAL A 143 7.90 -20.50 27.11
C VAL A 143 8.52 -21.64 27.94
N LYS A 144 8.74 -21.41 29.24
CA LYS A 144 9.28 -22.41 30.18
C LYS A 144 8.20 -22.97 31.10
N GLN A 145 7.25 -22.13 31.49
CA GLN A 145 6.15 -22.54 32.35
C GLN A 145 4.85 -21.89 31.89
N LYS A 146 3.76 -22.64 31.99
CA LYS A 146 2.40 -22.21 31.69
C LYS A 146 1.57 -22.22 32.96
N GLY A 147 0.99 -21.08 33.30
CA GLY A 147 0.02 -20.92 34.37
C GLY A 147 -1.41 -20.91 33.82
N ALA A 148 -2.39 -20.61 34.68
CA ALA A 148 -3.79 -20.49 34.28
C ALA A 148 -4.03 -19.30 33.33
N ASP A 149 -3.39 -18.17 33.64
CA ASP A 149 -3.57 -16.86 32.98
C ASP A 149 -2.24 -16.11 32.79
N PHE A 150 -1.12 -16.80 32.94
CA PHE A 150 0.23 -16.25 32.76
C PHE A 150 1.18 -17.24 32.10
N LEU A 151 2.26 -16.72 31.53
CA LEU A 151 3.37 -17.51 30.99
C LEU A 151 4.69 -17.04 31.61
N VAL A 152 5.50 -18.00 32.06
CA VAL A 152 6.90 -17.75 32.45
C VAL A 152 7.78 -18.15 31.28
N THR A 153 8.67 -17.25 30.92
CA THR A 153 9.40 -17.27 29.67
C THR A 153 10.85 -16.91 29.91
N GLU A 154 11.76 -17.57 29.20
CA GLU A 154 13.17 -17.21 29.17
C GLU A 154 13.45 -16.37 27.93
N VAL A 155 14.19 -15.27 28.09
CA VAL A 155 14.62 -14.41 26.98
C VAL A 155 15.75 -15.11 26.24
N GLU A 156 15.50 -15.58 25.02
CA GLU A 156 16.53 -16.18 24.15
C GLU A 156 17.33 -15.09 23.43
N ASN A 157 16.65 -14.03 22.98
CA ASN A 157 17.29 -12.88 22.34
C ASN A 157 16.68 -11.60 22.93
N GLY A 158 17.52 -10.78 23.57
CA GLY A 158 17.11 -9.54 24.24
C GLY A 158 17.11 -8.33 23.31
N GLY A 159 16.67 -7.18 23.84
CA GLY A 159 16.63 -5.91 23.12
C GLY A 159 15.93 -4.82 23.94
N SER A 160 15.96 -3.57 23.48
CA SER A 160 15.16 -2.51 24.10
C SER A 160 13.70 -2.66 23.64
N SER A 161 12.79 -2.93 24.59
CA SER A 161 11.36 -2.96 24.31
C SER A 161 10.72 -1.61 24.66
N GLY A 162 9.94 -1.07 23.73
CA GLY A 162 9.10 0.11 23.98
C GLY A 162 7.67 -0.28 24.38
N SER A 163 6.78 0.70 24.55
CA SER A 163 5.37 0.42 24.85
C SER A 163 4.57 0.01 23.60
N LYS A 164 3.54 -0.82 23.78
CA LYS A 164 2.54 -1.21 22.74
C LYS A 164 3.15 -1.87 21.50
N LYS A 165 4.10 -2.74 21.76
CA LYS A 165 4.81 -3.55 20.80
C LYS A 165 3.99 -4.86 20.59
N GLY A 166 3.72 -5.24 19.34
CA GLY A 166 2.97 -6.44 18.92
C GLY A 166 3.68 -7.82 18.78
N VAL A 167 2.96 -8.87 19.14
CA VAL A 167 3.50 -10.23 19.34
C VAL A 167 3.27 -11.18 18.16
N ASN A 168 4.26 -11.97 17.74
CA ASN A 168 4.13 -13.11 16.84
C ASN A 168 4.24 -14.43 17.61
N LEU A 169 3.38 -15.37 17.24
CA LEU A 169 3.33 -16.74 17.78
C LEU A 169 3.46 -17.72 16.61
N PRO A 170 4.66 -17.91 16.02
CA PRO A 170 4.82 -18.81 14.88
C PRO A 170 4.48 -20.25 15.25
N GLY A 171 3.68 -20.90 14.40
CA GLY A 171 3.21 -22.28 14.62
C GLY A 171 2.02 -22.41 15.59
N ALA A 172 1.64 -21.35 16.30
CA ALA A 172 0.45 -21.34 17.15
C ALA A 172 -0.81 -21.15 16.29
N ALA A 173 -1.88 -21.90 16.59
CA ALA A 173 -3.18 -21.72 15.97
C ALA A 173 -3.89 -20.51 16.59
N VAL A 174 -3.43 -19.31 16.21
CA VAL A 174 -3.99 -18.04 16.70
C VAL A 174 -5.43 -17.89 16.20
N ASP A 175 -6.36 -17.77 17.13
CA ASP A 175 -7.81 -17.71 16.88
C ASP A 175 -8.37 -16.28 16.95
N LEU A 176 -7.52 -15.28 16.73
CA LEU A 176 -7.95 -13.90 16.59
C LEU A 176 -8.88 -13.77 15.37
N LEU A 177 -9.98 -13.05 15.55
CA LEU A 177 -10.82 -12.62 14.45
C LEU A 177 -9.96 -11.79 13.49
N ALA A 178 -10.10 -12.04 12.18
CA ALA A 178 -9.38 -11.28 11.15
C ALA A 178 -9.72 -9.78 11.17
N VAL A 179 -10.86 -9.42 11.76
CA VAL A 179 -11.35 -8.05 11.94
C VAL A 179 -11.95 -7.92 13.35
N SER A 180 -11.38 -7.05 14.19
CA SER A 180 -11.88 -6.73 15.53
C SER A 180 -12.94 -5.61 15.49
N GLU A 181 -13.65 -5.38 16.61
CA GLU A 181 -14.60 -4.26 16.71
C GLU A 181 -13.91 -2.91 16.48
N LYS A 182 -12.66 -2.75 16.97
CA LYS A 182 -11.84 -1.57 16.68
C LYS A 182 -11.59 -1.42 15.18
N ASP A 183 -11.23 -2.50 14.50
CA ASP A 183 -10.98 -2.47 13.05
C ASP A 183 -12.25 -2.11 12.27
N ILE A 184 -13.44 -2.54 12.73
CA ILE A 184 -14.72 -2.11 12.13
C ILE A 184 -14.91 -0.60 12.27
N GLN A 185 -14.56 0.00 13.41
CA GLN A 185 -14.64 1.45 13.60
C GLN A 185 -13.58 2.18 12.76
N ASP A 186 -12.36 1.64 12.64
CA ASP A 186 -11.31 2.18 11.78
C ASP A 186 -11.70 2.10 10.29
N LEU A 187 -12.36 1.02 9.87
CA LEU A 187 -12.90 0.84 8.51
C LEU A 187 -14.05 1.81 8.23
N LYS A 188 -14.98 1.99 9.18
CA LYS A 188 -16.06 2.99 9.07
C LYS A 188 -15.46 4.40 8.90
N PHE A 189 -14.49 4.75 9.74
CA PHE A 189 -13.76 6.01 9.61
C PHE A 189 -13.07 6.13 8.25
N GLY A 190 -12.41 5.07 7.77
CA GLY A 190 -11.80 5.05 6.43
C GLY A 190 -12.81 5.32 5.31
N VAL A 191 -14.00 4.71 5.39
CA VAL A 191 -15.10 4.96 4.45
C VAL A 191 -15.59 6.41 4.53
N GLU A 192 -15.81 6.93 5.74
CA GLU A 192 -16.22 8.33 5.95
C GLU A 192 -15.18 9.33 5.42
N GLN A 193 -13.91 9.00 5.55
CA GLN A 193 -12.81 9.81 5.04
C GLN A 193 -12.54 9.61 3.55
N ASP A 194 -13.27 8.76 2.82
CA ASP A 194 -13.04 8.41 1.39
C ASP A 194 -11.60 7.94 1.13
N VAL A 195 -11.12 6.95 1.90
CA VAL A 195 -9.83 6.30 1.64
C VAL A 195 -9.92 5.33 0.46
N ASP A 196 -8.80 5.19 -0.25
CA ASP A 196 -8.80 4.45 -1.53
C ASP A 196 -8.66 2.95 -1.41
N MET A 197 -8.06 2.48 -0.33
CA MET A 197 -7.73 1.07 -0.16
C MET A 197 -7.49 0.76 1.32
N VAL A 198 -7.65 -0.51 1.66
CA VAL A 198 -7.35 -1.05 2.98
C VAL A 198 -6.30 -2.14 2.80
N LEU A 199 -5.14 -2.00 3.45
CA LEU A 199 -4.23 -3.14 3.64
C LEU A 199 -4.71 -3.89 4.87
N ALA A 200 -5.54 -4.90 4.65
CA ALA A 200 -5.97 -5.78 5.72
C ALA A 200 -4.75 -6.60 6.22
N SER A 201 -4.44 -6.45 7.50
CA SER A 201 -3.35 -7.17 8.14
C SER A 201 -3.79 -8.62 8.43
N PHE A 202 -2.87 -9.59 8.36
CA PHE A 202 -3.11 -10.97 8.78
C PHE A 202 -4.24 -11.72 8.03
N ILE A 203 -4.43 -11.47 6.72
CA ILE A 203 -5.30 -12.27 5.86
C ILE A 203 -4.73 -13.70 5.72
N LEU A 204 -5.49 -14.70 6.18
CA LEU A 204 -5.07 -16.11 6.24
C LEU A 204 -5.69 -17.02 5.15
N LYS A 205 -6.70 -16.54 4.41
CA LYS A 205 -7.45 -17.36 3.43
C LYS A 205 -7.50 -16.70 2.05
N ALA A 206 -7.38 -17.53 1.01
CA ALA A 206 -7.25 -17.09 -0.39
C ALA A 206 -8.54 -16.55 -1.04
N ALA A 207 -9.70 -16.70 -0.38
CA ALA A 207 -11.01 -16.34 -0.94
C ALA A 207 -11.22 -14.83 -1.16
N ASP A 208 -10.34 -13.97 -0.63
CA ASP A 208 -10.59 -12.53 -0.51
C ASP A 208 -9.92 -11.66 -1.60
N VAL A 209 -9.16 -12.22 -2.55
CA VAL A 209 -8.19 -11.42 -3.36
C VAL A 209 -8.39 -11.50 -4.89
N HIS A 210 -9.44 -12.15 -5.41
CA HIS A 210 -9.57 -12.34 -6.86
C HIS A 210 -10.62 -11.46 -7.51
N GLU A 211 -10.15 -10.54 -8.39
CA GLU A 211 -10.73 -10.19 -9.70
C GLU A 211 -9.85 -9.11 -10.40
N VAL A 212 -9.11 -8.29 -9.64
CA VAL A 212 -8.39 -7.10 -10.15
C VAL A 212 -7.01 -7.42 -10.80
N ARG A 213 -6.60 -8.71 -10.82
CA ARG A 213 -5.27 -9.18 -11.24
C ARG A 213 -5.07 -9.41 -12.76
N LYS A 214 -6.14 -9.39 -13.56
CA LYS A 214 -6.14 -9.97 -14.93
C LYS A 214 -5.34 -9.16 -15.98
N VAL A 215 -5.18 -7.84 -15.81
CA VAL A 215 -4.51 -6.97 -16.80
C VAL A 215 -3.05 -6.70 -16.45
N ALA A 216 -2.71 -6.52 -15.17
CA ALA A 216 -1.33 -6.30 -14.73
C ALA A 216 -0.43 -7.55 -14.81
N ARG A 217 -1.02 -8.74 -15.03
CA ARG A 217 -0.30 -10.03 -15.01
C ARG A 217 0.79 -10.17 -16.08
N TYR A 218 0.70 -9.42 -17.18
CA TYR A 218 1.63 -9.54 -18.30
C TYR A 218 2.87 -8.65 -18.19
N CYS A 219 2.98 -7.81 -17.14
CA CYS A 219 4.16 -7.01 -16.77
C CYS A 219 4.94 -6.41 -17.98
N PRO A 220 4.31 -5.58 -18.83
CA PRO A 220 5.02 -4.98 -19.95
C PRO A 220 6.16 -4.08 -19.47
N ARG A 221 7.26 -4.05 -20.23
CA ARG A 221 8.36 -3.11 -19.98
C ARG A 221 7.93 -1.65 -20.20
N ALA A 222 7.04 -1.42 -21.16
CA ALA A 222 6.47 -0.10 -21.43
C ALA A 222 5.46 0.33 -20.34
N PRO A 223 5.38 1.62 -19.98
CA PRO A 223 4.38 2.12 -19.04
C PRO A 223 2.97 2.04 -19.64
N ILE A 224 1.99 1.75 -18.80
CA ILE A 224 0.57 1.70 -19.13
C ILE A 224 -0.06 3.00 -18.63
N ILE A 225 -0.37 3.94 -19.54
CA ILE A 225 -1.08 5.17 -19.16
C ILE A 225 -2.57 4.85 -19.02
N ALA A 226 -3.11 4.91 -17.81
CA ALA A 226 -4.51 4.59 -17.51
C ALA A 226 -5.34 5.86 -17.35
N GLY A 227 -6.04 6.27 -18.42
CA GLY A 227 -6.95 7.41 -18.41
C GLY A 227 -8.30 7.08 -17.78
N THR A 228 -8.68 7.80 -16.74
CA THR A 228 -9.98 7.65 -16.07
C THR A 228 -10.56 9.01 -15.69
N ARG A 229 -11.89 9.11 -15.58
CA ARG A 229 -12.59 10.24 -14.96
C ARG A 229 -12.94 9.99 -13.49
N ASN A 230 -12.85 8.74 -13.04
CA ASN A 230 -13.09 8.39 -11.64
C ASN A 230 -11.80 8.63 -10.83
N PRO A 231 -11.81 9.59 -9.88
CA PRO A 231 -10.62 9.93 -9.08
C PRO A 231 -10.16 8.78 -8.17
N GLN A 232 -11.08 7.96 -7.66
CA GLN A 232 -10.76 6.80 -6.82
C GLN A 232 -10.03 5.73 -7.65
N THR A 233 -10.50 5.45 -8.86
CA THR A 233 -9.81 4.52 -9.78
C THR A 233 -8.39 5.00 -10.11
N ALA A 234 -8.20 6.32 -10.28
CA ALA A 234 -6.88 6.88 -10.53
C ALA A 234 -5.94 6.65 -9.33
N ARG A 235 -6.43 6.81 -8.10
CA ARG A 235 -5.66 6.57 -6.87
C ARG A 235 -5.33 5.08 -6.68
N GLN A 236 -6.31 4.19 -6.86
CA GLN A 236 -6.13 2.74 -6.69
C GLN A 236 -5.21 2.10 -7.73
N ALA A 237 -5.15 2.65 -8.96
CA ALA A 237 -4.34 2.13 -10.05
C ALA A 237 -2.83 2.08 -9.73
N HIS A 238 -2.35 2.88 -8.79
CA HIS A 238 -0.95 2.88 -8.33
C HIS A 238 -0.49 1.56 -7.70
N LEU A 239 -1.40 0.65 -7.34
CA LEU A 239 -1.07 -0.68 -6.84
C LEU A 239 -0.52 -1.63 -7.91
N TYR A 240 -0.75 -1.32 -9.19
CA TYR A 240 -0.36 -2.19 -10.29
C TYR A 240 0.94 -1.73 -10.93
N CYS A 241 1.92 -2.64 -10.95
CA CYS A 241 3.18 -2.39 -11.62
C CYS A 241 2.94 -2.06 -13.10
N GLY A 242 3.56 -0.96 -13.56
CA GLY A 242 3.44 -0.46 -14.92
C GLY A 242 2.32 0.55 -15.12
N ILE A 243 1.33 0.66 -14.23
CA ILE A 243 0.23 1.59 -14.43
C ILE A 243 0.59 3.00 -13.97
N PHE A 244 0.50 3.94 -14.91
CA PHE A 244 0.58 5.38 -14.68
C PHE A 244 -0.82 6.00 -14.84
N PRO A 245 -1.57 6.22 -13.75
CA PRO A 245 -2.92 6.75 -13.83
C PRO A 245 -2.93 8.24 -14.19
N VAL A 246 -3.88 8.63 -15.05
CA VAL A 246 -4.13 10.02 -15.43
C VAL A 246 -5.60 10.33 -15.27
N LEU A 247 -5.92 11.41 -14.54
CA LEU A 247 -7.28 11.84 -14.27
C LEU A 247 -7.71 12.87 -15.32
N CYS A 248 -8.59 12.46 -16.24
CA CYS A 248 -9.19 13.35 -17.23
C CYS A 248 -10.27 14.21 -16.54
N LYS A 249 -10.11 15.53 -16.62
CA LYS A 249 -11.07 16.51 -16.06
C LYS A 249 -11.97 17.13 -17.13
N ASP A 250 -11.73 16.81 -18.40
CA ASP A 250 -12.51 17.37 -19.51
C ASP A 250 -13.96 16.86 -19.48
N PRO A 251 -14.94 17.73 -19.82
CA PRO A 251 -16.34 17.36 -19.84
C PRO A 251 -16.60 16.20 -20.82
N VAL A 252 -17.62 15.41 -20.50
CA VAL A 252 -18.06 14.30 -21.34
C VAL A 252 -18.61 14.85 -22.65
N GLN A 253 -18.17 14.31 -23.78
CA GLN A 253 -18.74 14.67 -25.10
C GLN A 253 -19.98 13.83 -25.39
N GLU A 254 -20.96 14.41 -26.08
CA GLU A 254 -22.18 13.68 -26.49
C GLU A 254 -21.85 12.55 -27.46
N ALA A 255 -20.95 12.83 -28.42
CA ALA A 255 -20.43 11.83 -29.34
C ALA A 255 -19.38 10.96 -28.63
N TRP A 256 -19.73 9.70 -28.40
CA TRP A 256 -18.84 8.77 -27.69
C TRP A 256 -17.48 8.54 -28.37
N ALA A 257 -17.43 8.59 -29.71
CA ALA A 257 -16.17 8.48 -30.45
C ALA A 257 -15.23 9.66 -30.15
N GLU A 258 -15.77 10.88 -30.15
CA GLU A 258 -15.02 12.09 -29.81
C GLU A 258 -14.57 12.08 -28.34
N ASP A 259 -15.42 11.58 -27.43
CA ASP A 259 -15.06 11.42 -26.02
C ASP A 259 -13.92 10.42 -25.79
N VAL A 260 -13.86 9.36 -26.59
CA VAL A 260 -12.75 8.39 -26.57
C VAL A 260 -11.48 9.05 -27.10
N ASP A 261 -11.55 9.72 -28.24
CA ASP A 261 -10.38 10.37 -28.85
C ASP A 261 -9.82 11.48 -27.96
N LEU A 262 -10.69 12.23 -27.27
CA LEU A 262 -10.30 13.22 -26.28
C LEU A 262 -9.44 12.60 -25.17
N ARG A 263 -9.89 11.47 -24.61
CA ARG A 263 -9.15 10.77 -23.53
C ARG A 263 -7.85 10.15 -24.02
N VAL A 264 -7.82 9.63 -25.25
CA VAL A 264 -6.60 9.12 -25.88
C VAL A 264 -5.60 10.26 -26.08
N ASN A 265 -6.03 11.39 -26.63
CA ASN A 265 -5.17 12.57 -26.84
C ASN A 265 -4.65 13.13 -25.53
N PHE A 266 -5.46 13.14 -24.47
CA PHE A 266 -5.02 13.51 -23.13
C PHE A 266 -3.88 12.58 -22.65
N ALA A 267 -4.03 11.26 -22.76
CA ALA A 267 -2.98 10.31 -22.41
C ALA A 267 -1.70 10.49 -23.24
N MET A 268 -1.84 10.78 -24.55
CA MET A 268 -0.71 11.09 -25.44
C MET A 268 0.04 12.34 -25.01
N ASN A 269 -0.68 13.40 -24.63
CA ASN A 269 -0.09 14.65 -24.17
C ASN A 269 0.66 14.46 -22.85
N VAL A 270 0.08 13.69 -21.91
CA VAL A 270 0.77 13.35 -20.66
C VAL A 270 2.04 12.54 -20.93
N GLY A 271 1.97 11.52 -21.79
CA GLY A 271 3.14 10.71 -22.13
C GLY A 271 4.26 11.51 -22.81
N LYS A 272 3.92 12.44 -23.72
CA LYS A 272 4.87 13.37 -24.33
C LYS A 272 5.50 14.30 -23.28
N ALA A 273 4.69 14.94 -22.45
CA ALA A 273 5.16 15.91 -21.47
C ALA A 273 6.01 15.27 -20.35
N ARG A 274 5.72 14.00 -20.00
CA ARG A 274 6.51 13.21 -19.05
C ARG A 274 7.75 12.55 -19.67
N GLY A 275 7.93 12.66 -21.00
CA GLY A 275 9.06 12.08 -21.71
C GLY A 275 9.02 10.54 -21.79
N PHE A 276 7.82 9.94 -21.78
CA PHE A 276 7.65 8.49 -21.96
C PHE A 276 7.84 8.06 -23.42
N PHE A 277 7.49 8.95 -24.35
CA PHE A 277 7.61 8.75 -25.80
C PHE A 277 7.63 10.12 -26.50
N LYS A 278 8.06 10.13 -27.77
CA LYS A 278 8.16 11.30 -28.64
C LYS A 278 7.20 11.19 -29.83
N LYS A 279 7.02 12.29 -30.55
CA LYS A 279 6.28 12.28 -31.82
C LYS A 279 6.89 11.28 -32.80
N GLY A 280 6.06 10.45 -33.42
CA GLY A 280 6.49 9.39 -34.34
C GLY A 280 6.77 8.04 -33.67
N ASP A 281 6.88 7.97 -32.34
CA ASP A 281 6.95 6.69 -31.63
C ASP A 281 5.61 5.95 -31.75
N VAL A 282 5.64 4.62 -31.67
CA VAL A 282 4.44 3.78 -31.78
C VAL A 282 3.94 3.42 -30.39
N VAL A 283 2.63 3.57 -30.18
CA VAL A 283 1.96 3.18 -28.92
C VAL A 283 0.77 2.26 -29.19
N ILE A 284 0.42 1.48 -28.19
CA ILE A 284 -0.76 0.62 -28.19
C ILE A 284 -1.87 1.30 -27.42
N VAL A 285 -3.03 1.46 -28.05
CA VAL A 285 -4.23 2.06 -27.46
C VAL A 285 -5.29 0.97 -27.29
N LEU A 286 -5.81 0.86 -26.07
CA LEU A 286 -6.90 -0.07 -25.72
C LEU A 286 -8.18 0.72 -25.45
N THR A 287 -9.25 0.39 -26.17
CA THR A 287 -10.58 1.02 -26.01
C THR A 287 -11.70 -0.03 -26.00
N GLY A 288 -12.86 0.32 -25.44
CA GLY A 288 -14.08 -0.46 -25.63
C GLY A 288 -14.75 -0.10 -26.95
N CYS A 289 -15.58 -0.99 -27.51
CA CYS A 289 -16.35 -0.74 -28.73
C CYS A 289 -17.66 0.05 -28.48
N ARG A 290 -18.05 0.22 -27.21
CA ARG A 290 -19.27 0.93 -26.80
C ARG A 290 -19.12 1.57 -25.41
N PRO A 291 -19.98 2.54 -25.04
CA PRO A 291 -20.05 3.05 -23.67
C PRO A 291 -20.42 1.95 -22.65
N GLY A 292 -19.94 2.09 -21.41
CA GLY A 292 -20.21 1.16 -20.31
C GLY A 292 -18.97 0.44 -19.78
N SER A 293 -19.10 -0.19 -18.61
CA SER A 293 -18.02 -0.93 -17.96
C SER A 293 -17.83 -2.33 -18.56
N GLY A 294 -16.59 -2.83 -18.58
CA GLY A 294 -16.30 -4.23 -18.92
C GLY A 294 -16.28 -4.58 -20.41
N PHE A 295 -16.36 -3.61 -21.32
CA PHE A 295 -16.41 -3.85 -22.77
C PHE A 295 -15.12 -3.53 -23.53
N THR A 296 -13.97 -3.47 -22.85
CA THR A 296 -12.67 -3.26 -23.51
C THR A 296 -12.35 -4.42 -24.44
N ASN A 297 -12.35 -4.19 -25.74
CA ASN A 297 -12.17 -5.24 -26.75
C ASN A 297 -11.47 -4.77 -28.03
N THR A 298 -11.07 -3.50 -28.11
CA THR A 298 -10.41 -2.93 -29.28
C THR A 298 -8.98 -2.55 -28.94
N MET A 299 -8.02 -3.03 -29.74
CA MET A 299 -6.61 -2.67 -29.66
C MET A 299 -6.21 -1.99 -30.97
N ARG A 300 -5.56 -0.82 -30.88
CA ARG A 300 -5.00 -0.09 -32.01
C ARG A 300 -3.50 0.12 -31.79
N VAL A 301 -2.72 0.00 -32.84
CA VAL A 301 -1.30 0.36 -32.84
C VAL A 301 -1.18 1.64 -33.67
N VAL A 302 -0.82 2.75 -33.03
CA VAL A 302 -0.88 4.09 -33.64
C VAL A 302 0.42 4.85 -33.40
N PRO A 303 0.87 5.69 -34.35
CA PRO A 303 1.95 6.62 -34.11
C PRO A 303 1.48 7.76 -33.19
N VAL A 304 2.38 8.23 -32.32
CA VAL A 304 2.15 9.40 -31.47
C VAL A 304 2.14 10.66 -32.35
N PRO A 305 1.09 11.50 -32.28
CA PRO A 305 0.94 12.70 -33.11
C PRO A 305 1.86 13.86 -32.71
#